data_AF-A0A9D0L4J4-F1
#
_entry.id   AF-A0A9D0L4J4-F1
#
_cell.length_a   1.000
_cell.length_b   1.000
_cell.length_c   1.000
_cell.angle_alpha   90.00
_cell.angle_beta   90.00
_cell.angle_gamma   90.00
#
_symmetry.space_group_name_H-M   'P 1'
#
loop_
_entity.id
_entity.type
_entity.pdbx_description
1 polymer ?
#
loop_
_entity_poly.entity_id
_entity_poly.type
_entity_poly.pdbx_seq_one_letter_code
_entity_poly.pdbx_strand_id
1 'polypeptide(L)'
;MRSGSPRIDHHIPDVRDGLTRPQRIVLWVLHQTQQELRGRHVPTAMLYGRVVEHINITPQQLQRILQSLGAANHHLPLPGG
;
A
#
# COMPACT_ATOMS: atom_id res chain seq x y z
N MET A 1 -23.55 -23.11 22.90
CA MET A 1 -22.90 -21.86 23.31
C MET A 1 -21.99 -21.40 22.17
N ARG A 2 -22.36 -20.31 21.48
CA ARG A 2 -21.53 -19.69 20.43
C ARG A 2 -20.59 -18.72 21.11
N SER A 3 -19.28 -18.89 20.99
CA SER A 3 -18.29 -17.81 21.19
C SER A 3 -16.94 -18.28 20.70
N GLY A 4 -16.33 -17.46 19.84
CA GLY A 4 -15.01 -17.71 19.28
C GLY A 4 -14.88 -17.22 17.84
N SER A 5 -15.51 -16.09 17.48
CA SER A 5 -15.24 -15.42 16.21
C SER A 5 -13.73 -15.12 16.14
N PRO A 6 -12.99 -15.65 15.16
CA PRO A 6 -11.60 -15.25 14.98
C PRO A 6 -11.63 -13.77 14.66
N ARG A 7 -11.02 -12.97 15.53
CA ARG A 7 -10.65 -11.59 15.20
C ARG A 7 -9.72 -11.73 14.01
N ILE A 8 -10.25 -11.45 12.82
CA ILE A 8 -9.46 -11.28 11.60
C ILE A 8 -8.45 -10.17 11.88
N ASP A 9 -7.26 -10.60 12.28
CA ASP A 9 -6.08 -9.79 12.35
C ASP A 9 -5.80 -9.30 10.92
N HIS A 10 -6.11 -8.03 10.69
CA HIS A 10 -5.98 -7.39 9.38
C HIS A 10 -4.52 -7.07 9.02
N HIS A 11 -3.55 -7.76 9.64
CA HIS A 11 -2.13 -7.47 9.51
C HIS A 11 -1.29 -8.64 9.04
N ILE A 12 -1.90 -9.73 8.56
CA ILE A 12 -1.15 -10.82 7.93
C ILE A 12 -0.63 -10.33 6.56
N PRO A 13 0.69 -10.11 6.40
CA PRO A 13 1.27 -9.87 5.08
C PRO A 13 0.94 -11.10 4.22
N ASP A 14 0.40 -10.85 3.04
CA ASP A 14 0.01 -11.94 2.16
C ASP A 14 1.28 -12.72 1.79
N VAL A 15 1.24 -14.03 2.10
CA VAL A 15 2.37 -14.91 2.41
C VAL A 15 3.36 -15.12 1.23
N ARG A 16 3.18 -14.42 0.10
CA ARG A 16 3.99 -14.56 -1.12
C ARG A 16 4.92 -13.39 -1.42
N ASP A 17 4.64 -12.18 -0.94
CA ASP A 17 5.38 -10.97 -1.37
C ASP A 17 5.95 -10.12 -0.22
N GLY A 18 5.64 -10.43 1.05
CA GLY A 18 6.07 -9.59 2.18
C GLY A 18 5.43 -8.20 2.22
N LEU A 19 4.41 -7.96 1.38
CA LEU A 19 3.70 -6.69 1.28
C LEU A 19 2.55 -6.61 2.28
N THR A 20 2.46 -5.48 2.96
CA THR A 20 1.31 -5.10 3.77
C THR A 20 0.11 -4.76 2.88
N ARG A 21 -1.11 -4.87 3.42
CA ARG A 21 -2.35 -4.52 2.69
C ARG A 21 -2.31 -3.12 2.05
N PRO A 22 -1.86 -2.04 2.73
CA PRO A 22 -1.73 -0.72 2.12
C PRO A 22 -0.75 -0.69 0.94
N GLN A 23 0.40 -1.34 1.07
CA GLN A 23 1.41 -1.42 -0.01
C GLN A 23 0.85 -2.10 -1.25
N ARG A 24 0.12 -3.21 -1.08
CA ARG A 24 -0.55 -3.90 -2.18
C ARG A 24 -1.54 -3.01 -2.91
N ILE A 25 -2.37 -2.28 -2.16
CA ILE A 25 -3.37 -1.38 -2.74
C ILE A 25 -2.67 -0.26 -3.51
N VAL A 26 -1.62 0.35 -2.95
CA VAL A 26 -0.84 1.38 -3.63
C VAL A 26 -0.23 0.86 -4.94
N LEU A 27 0.37 -0.34 -4.95
CA LEU A 27 0.92 -0.94 -6.16
C LEU A 27 -0.16 -1.26 -7.21
N TRP A 28 -1.30 -1.78 -6.77
CA TRP A 28 -2.42 -2.07 -7.67
C TRP A 28 -2.98 -0.79 -8.31
N VAL A 29 -3.21 0.27 -7.52
CA VAL A 29 -3.67 1.57 -8.05
C VAL A 29 -2.63 2.18 -8.98
N LEU A 30 -1.34 2.11 -8.63
CA LEU A 30 -0.25 2.59 -9.46
C LEU A 30 -0.26 1.87 -10.83
N HIS A 31 -0.33 0.54 -10.83
CA HIS A 31 -0.38 -0.26 -12.04
C HIS A 31 -1.59 0.07 -12.92
N GLN A 32 -2.79 0.17 -12.34
CA GLN A 32 -4.00 0.57 -13.08
C GLN A 32 -3.83 1.95 -13.72
N THR A 33 -3.32 2.92 -12.95
CA THR A 33 -3.13 4.29 -13.42
C THR A 33 -2.08 4.37 -14.53
N GLN A 34 -1.01 3.58 -14.45
CA GLN A 34 -0.01 3.49 -15.53
C GLN A 34 -0.63 2.94 -16.82
N GLN A 35 -1.51 1.94 -16.74
CA GLN A 35 -2.17 1.39 -17.93
C GLN A 35 -3.07 2.43 -18.61
N GLU A 36 -3.85 3.19 -17.82
CA GLU A 36 -4.69 4.28 -18.34
C GLU A 36 -3.88 5.41 -18.98
N LEU A 37 -2.72 5.73 -18.39
CA LEU A 37 -1.80 6.73 -18.92
C LEU A 37 -0.88 6.21 -20.04
N ARG A 38 -1.11 4.98 -20.54
CA ARG A 38 -0.29 4.32 -21.58
C ARG A 38 1.20 4.27 -21.24
N GLY A 39 1.52 3.97 -19.99
CA GLY A 39 2.90 3.87 -19.49
C GLY A 39 3.57 5.20 -19.20
N ARG A 40 2.87 6.33 -19.25
CA ARG A 40 3.42 7.62 -18.80
C ARG A 40 3.57 7.66 -17.27
N HIS A 41 4.45 8.55 -16.81
CA HIS A 41 4.68 8.79 -15.38
C HIS A 41 3.38 9.17 -14.67
N VAL A 42 3.08 8.51 -13.55
CA VAL A 42 1.91 8.80 -12.72
C VAL A 42 2.27 9.88 -11.70
N PRO A 43 1.65 11.06 -11.73
CA PRO A 43 1.89 12.09 -10.72
C PRO A 43 1.46 11.60 -9.34
N THR A 44 2.28 11.81 -8.30
CA THR A 44 1.99 11.36 -6.93
C THR A 44 0.66 11.88 -6.39
N ALA A 45 0.26 13.10 -6.75
CA ALA A 45 -1.04 13.67 -6.37
C ALA A 45 -2.22 12.90 -7.00
N MET A 46 -2.08 12.46 -8.25
CA MET A 46 -3.07 11.64 -8.94
C MET A 46 -3.16 10.25 -8.30
N LEU A 47 -2.01 9.65 -8.00
CA LEU A 47 -1.95 8.38 -7.28
C LEU A 47 -2.63 8.50 -5.91
N TYR A 48 -2.34 9.56 -5.14
CA TYR A 48 -2.95 9.80 -3.85
C TYR A 48 -4.48 9.88 -3.94
N GLY A 49 -5.00 10.69 -4.87
CA GLY A 49 -6.43 10.85 -5.08
C GLY A 49 -7.15 9.52 -5.33
N ARG A 50 -6.51 8.60 -6.05
CA ARG A 50 -7.06 7.27 -6.33
C ARG A 50 -6.88 6.30 -5.17
N VAL A 51 -5.75 6.35 -4.45
CA VAL A 51 -5.50 5.47 -3.30
C VAL A 51 -6.49 5.76 -2.16
N VAL A 52 -6.87 7.03 -1.94
CA VAL A 52 -7.84 7.38 -0.89
C VAL A 52 -9.25 6.87 -1.16
N GLU A 53 -9.57 6.50 -2.40
CA GLU A 53 -10.83 5.82 -2.73
C GLU A 53 -10.87 4.37 -2.22
N HIS A 54 -9.71 3.76 -1.99
CA HIS A 54 -9.59 2.38 -1.51
C HIS A 54 -9.25 2.27 -0.02
N ILE A 55 -8.43 3.19 0.50
CA ILE A 55 -7.98 3.19 1.90
C ILE A 55 -7.86 4.60 2.46
N ASN A 56 -8.28 4.79 3.71
CA ASN A 56 -8.12 6.06 4.40
C ASN A 56 -6.67 6.21 4.90
N ILE A 57 -5.85 6.97 4.18
CA ILE A 57 -4.46 7.27 4.54
C ILE A 57 -4.13 8.74 4.33
N THR A 58 -3.15 9.25 5.07
CA THR A 58 -2.62 10.61 4.88
C THR A 58 -1.60 10.65 3.74
N PRO A 59 -1.31 11.83 3.16
CA PRO A 59 -0.24 12.00 2.18
C PRO A 59 1.12 11.49 2.69
N GLN A 60 1.42 11.73 3.97
CA GLN A 60 2.65 11.28 4.62
C GLN A 60 2.72 9.75 4.72
N GLN A 61 1.59 9.07 4.99
CA GLN A 61 1.52 7.61 4.97
C GLN A 61 1.75 7.06 3.56
N LEU A 62 1.17 7.68 2.53
CA LEU A 62 1.44 7.30 1.14
C LEU A 62 2.94 7.46 0.81
N GLN A 63 3.56 8.58 1.19
CA GLN A 63 5.00 8.79 0.96
C GLN A 63 5.84 7.72 1.65
N ARG A 64 5.52 7.35 2.90
CA ARG A 64 6.20 6.26 3.62
C ARG A 64 6.03 4.91 2.92
N ILE A 65 4.84 4.63 2.39
CA ILE A 65 4.58 3.42 1.62
C ILE A 65 5.42 3.41 0.33
N LEU A 66 5.43 4.51 -0.42
CA LEU A 66 6.22 4.63 -1.65
C LEU A 66 7.73 4.52 -1.37
N GLN A 67 8.21 5.15 -0.30
CA GLN A 67 9.58 5.01 0.18
C GLN A 67 9.88 3.57 0.56
N SER A 68 8.98 2.90 1.29
CA SER A 68 9.13 1.50 1.66
C SER A 68 9.07 0.56 0.46
N LEU A 69 8.35 0.88 -0.62
CA LEU A 69 8.31 0.09 -1.84
C LEU A 69 9.58 0.29 -2.68
N GLY A 70 10.09 1.52 -2.75
CA GLY A 70 11.40 1.81 -3.36
C GLY A 70 12.56 1.25 -2.53
N ALA A 71 12.44 1.26 -1.20
CA ALA A 71 13.37 0.68 -0.25
C ALA A 71 13.12 -0.82 0.00
N ALA A 72 12.03 -1.43 -0.45
CA ALA A 72 11.89 -2.89 -0.42
C ALA A 72 12.86 -3.56 -1.41
N ASN A 73 13.40 -2.79 -2.37
CA ASN A 73 14.58 -3.16 -3.16
C ASN A 73 15.91 -3.02 -2.38
N HIS A 74 15.90 -2.44 -1.17
CA HIS A 74 17.03 -2.29 -0.25
C HIS A 74 16.52 -2.23 1.22
N HIS A 75 16.08 -3.37 1.76
CA HIS A 75 15.54 -3.53 3.11
C HIS A 75 16.12 -2.54 4.14
N LEU A 76 15.30 -1.62 4.67
CA LEU A 76 15.63 -0.83 5.85
C LEU A 76 14.43 -0.79 6.83
N PRO A 77 14.64 -1.06 8.13
CA PRO A 77 13.58 -1.05 9.13
C PRO A 77 13.11 0.37 9.45
N LEU A 78 11.81 0.53 9.71
CA LEU A 78 11.19 1.79 10.12
C LEU A 78 11.61 2.16 11.55
N PRO A 79 12.00 3.42 11.85
CA PRO A 79 12.12 3.87 13.22
C PRO A 79 10.72 4.01 13.85
N GLY A 80 10.48 3.23 14.90
CA GLY A 80 9.32 3.36 15.76
C GLY A 80 9.36 4.69 16.52
N GLY A 81 8.20 5.33 16.61
CA GLY A 81 7.88 6.39 17.55
C GLY A 81 6.59 6.02 18.27
#